data_AF-A0A924GR69-F1
#
_entry.id   AF-A0A924GR69-F1
#
_cell.length_a   1.000
_cell.length_b   1.000
_cell.length_c   1.000
_cell.angle_alpha   90.00
_cell.angle_beta   90.00
_cell.angle_gamma   90.00
#
_symmetry.space_group_name_H-M   'P 1'
#
loop_
_entity.id
_entity.type
_entity.pdbx_description
1 polymer ?
#
loop_
_entity_poly.entity_id
_entity_poly.type
_entity_poly.pdbx_seq_one_letter_code
_entity_poly.pdbx_strand_id
1 'polypeptide(L)'
;PDYGGVAQADATIKAAASAPGAAHNPFAHAYKAVASSIHSATHPAAPTKRASPNKAPLPDPAAIALDDDVPMTSARAATPDWAALFDRMQPGQSCKLPKHAKATLAKATQEQHKSSTKRFAIKKISDTEIRIWRTA
;
A
#
# COMPACT_ATOMS: atom_id res chain seq x y z
N PRO A 1 61.76 -7.76 26.90
CA PRO A 1 61.01 -6.59 26.39
C PRO A 1 59.63 -6.61 27.01
N ASP A 2 59.51 -5.81 28.05
CA ASP A 2 58.34 -5.59 28.89
C ASP A 2 57.46 -4.54 28.18
N TYR A 3 56.18 -4.83 27.96
CA TYR A 3 55.20 -3.81 27.61
C TYR A 3 54.08 -3.87 28.64
N GLY A 4 54.20 -2.97 29.61
CA GLY A 4 53.26 -2.71 30.68
C GLY A 4 51.89 -2.26 30.20
N GLY A 5 50.90 -2.56 31.04
CA GLY A 5 49.52 -2.12 30.88
C GLY A 5 49.27 -0.68 31.31
N VAL A 6 48.08 -0.21 30.95
CA VAL A 6 47.21 0.81 31.56
C VAL A 6 45.99 0.88 30.63
N ALA A 7 44.76 1.12 31.02
CA ALA A 7 44.08 1.18 32.29
C ALA A 7 42.59 1.00 31.98
N GLN A 8 41.90 0.41 32.93
CA GLN A 8 40.46 0.25 33.03
C GLN A 8 39.81 1.64 33.09
N ALA A 9 38.84 1.92 32.22
CA ALA A 9 37.93 3.06 32.37
C ALA A 9 36.49 2.54 32.35
N ASP A 10 35.97 2.41 33.56
CA ASP A 10 34.57 2.25 33.93
C ASP A 10 33.77 3.45 33.42
N ALA A 11 32.73 3.20 32.63
CA ALA A 11 31.70 4.20 32.34
C ALA A 11 30.32 3.55 32.55
N THR A 12 29.98 3.43 33.83
CA THR A 12 28.63 3.27 34.35
C THR A 12 27.66 4.27 33.69
N ILE A 13 26.72 3.80 32.86
CA ILE A 13 25.52 4.56 32.49
C ILE A 13 24.35 4.03 33.32
N LYS A 14 24.11 4.68 34.46
CA LYS A 14 22.95 4.44 35.32
C LYS A 14 21.84 5.44 34.98
N ALA A 15 20.73 4.88 34.48
CA ALA A 15 19.33 5.25 34.61
C ALA A 15 18.92 6.75 34.73
N ALA A 16 17.96 7.17 33.90
CA ALA A 16 16.66 7.69 34.36
C ALA A 16 15.77 8.12 33.18
N ALA A 17 14.46 8.14 33.47
CA ALA A 17 13.38 8.83 32.77
C ALA A 17 12.63 8.07 31.66
N SER A 18 11.68 7.25 32.11
CA SER A 18 10.33 7.24 31.54
C SER A 18 9.77 8.66 31.44
N ALA A 19 9.25 9.05 30.28
CA ALA A 19 8.02 9.84 30.20
C ALA A 19 7.40 9.76 28.80
N PRO A 20 6.05 9.76 28.71
CA PRO A 20 5.28 9.56 27.51
C PRO A 20 5.16 10.86 26.70
N GLY A 21 5.11 10.74 25.38
CA GLY A 21 4.94 11.88 24.49
C GLY A 21 4.18 11.49 23.24
N ALA A 22 2.96 10.99 23.40
CA ALA A 22 1.99 10.96 22.32
C ALA A 22 1.89 12.39 21.76
N ALA A 23 2.27 12.55 20.50
CA ALA A 23 2.18 13.80 19.79
C ALA A 23 0.79 14.40 20.00
N HIS A 24 0.75 15.58 20.63
CA HIS A 24 -0.47 16.35 20.76
C HIS A 24 -0.95 16.65 19.33
N ASN A 25 -2.18 16.26 19.03
CA ASN A 25 -2.82 16.60 17.77
C ASN A 25 -3.59 17.90 18.04
N PRO A 26 -3.15 19.06 17.50
CA PRO A 26 -3.71 20.38 17.84
C PRO A 26 -5.17 20.59 17.39
N PHE A 27 -5.78 19.62 16.70
CA PHE A 27 -7.17 19.68 16.26
C PHE A 27 -8.18 19.07 17.24
N ALA A 28 -7.76 18.64 18.44
CA ALA A 28 -8.63 17.93 19.39
C ALA A 28 -9.37 18.82 20.41
N HIS A 29 -9.33 20.15 20.31
CA HIS A 29 -10.00 21.05 21.26
C HIS A 29 -10.90 22.08 20.57
N ALA A 30 -12.12 21.68 20.21
CA ALA A 30 -13.21 22.63 19.97
C ALA A 30 -14.58 21.94 19.97
N TYR A 31 -15.05 21.45 21.12
CA TYR A 31 -16.49 21.46 21.48
C TYR A 31 -16.71 20.95 22.92
N LYS A 32 -16.37 21.74 23.95
CA LYS A 32 -16.91 21.46 25.27
C LYS A 32 -17.07 22.73 26.11
N ALA A 33 -18.16 23.46 25.85
CA ALA A 33 -18.93 24.20 26.86
C ALA A 33 -19.96 25.13 26.19
N VAL A 34 -21.15 24.62 25.86
CA VAL A 34 -22.41 25.31 26.15
C VAL A 34 -23.54 24.30 26.02
N ALA A 35 -24.18 23.93 27.13
CA ALA A 35 -25.54 23.38 27.21
C ALA A 35 -25.76 22.86 28.64
N SER A 36 -25.82 23.80 29.59
CA SER A 36 -26.71 23.57 30.72
C SER A 36 -28.10 24.06 30.30
N SER A 37 -29.09 23.25 30.65
CA SER A 37 -30.53 23.54 30.63
C SER A 37 -31.35 23.13 29.40
N ILE A 38 -32.09 22.04 29.66
CA ILE A 38 -33.44 21.69 29.19
C ILE A 38 -33.57 21.27 27.71
N HIS A 39 -33.90 20.01 27.46
CA HIS A 39 -35.12 19.55 26.76
C HIS A 39 -35.07 18.02 26.51
N SER A 40 -36.18 17.40 26.86
CA SER A 40 -36.72 16.06 26.55
C SER A 40 -36.03 15.17 25.51
N ALA A 41 -35.92 13.89 25.90
CA ALA A 41 -36.08 12.67 25.09
C ALA A 41 -35.60 12.69 23.62
N THR A 42 -34.46 12.05 23.36
CA THR A 42 -34.25 11.09 22.25
C THR A 42 -32.85 10.47 22.43
N HIS A 43 -32.79 9.17 22.69
CA HIS A 43 -31.52 8.43 22.73
C HIS A 43 -30.82 8.52 21.35
N PRO A 44 -29.56 9.01 21.26
CA PRO A 44 -28.80 8.92 20.02
C PRO A 44 -28.35 7.47 19.80
N ALA A 45 -28.73 6.92 18.64
CA ALA A 45 -28.35 5.59 18.19
C ALA A 45 -26.82 5.41 18.22
N ALA A 46 -26.36 4.36 18.89
CA ALA A 46 -24.97 3.96 18.92
C ALA A 46 -24.44 3.67 17.49
N PRO A 47 -23.16 3.99 17.19
CA PRO A 47 -22.57 3.67 15.89
C PRO A 47 -22.56 2.15 15.69
N THR A 48 -23.38 1.67 14.76
CA THR A 48 -23.33 0.28 14.31
C THR A 48 -21.98 0.05 13.63
N LYS A 49 -21.10 -0.72 14.27
CA LYS A 49 -19.88 -1.23 13.64
C LYS A 49 -20.32 -1.98 12.38
N ARG A 50 -20.05 -1.42 11.19
CA ARG A 50 -20.23 -2.13 9.93
C ARG A 50 -19.43 -3.43 10.03
N ALA A 51 -20.13 -4.55 10.06
CA ALA A 51 -19.50 -5.86 9.96
C ALA A 51 -18.63 -5.86 8.70
N SER A 52 -17.34 -6.17 8.86
CA SER A 52 -16.45 -6.38 7.73
C SER A 52 -17.01 -7.55 6.92
N PRO A 53 -17.10 -7.45 5.59
CA PRO A 53 -17.63 -8.54 4.78
C PRO A 53 -16.81 -9.80 5.05
N ASN A 54 -17.52 -10.86 5.42
CA ASN A 54 -16.97 -12.17 5.73
C ASN A 54 -16.07 -12.60 4.55
N LYS A 55 -14.75 -12.69 4.76
CA LYS A 55 -13.84 -13.16 3.71
C LYS A 55 -14.16 -14.63 3.49
N ALA A 56 -14.63 -14.98 2.30
CA ALA A 56 -14.83 -16.37 1.94
C ALA A 56 -13.51 -17.15 2.14
N PRO A 57 -13.56 -18.41 2.62
CA PRO A 57 -12.37 -19.25 2.73
C PRO A 57 -11.70 -19.39 1.36
N LEU A 58 -10.37 -19.30 1.32
CA LEU A 58 -9.63 -19.64 0.11
C LEU A 58 -9.78 -21.15 -0.14
N PRO A 59 -10.04 -21.59 -1.39
CA PRO A 59 -10.09 -23.01 -1.71
C PRO A 59 -8.70 -23.65 -1.53
N ASP A 60 -8.69 -24.91 -1.09
CA ASP A 60 -7.48 -25.72 -1.04
C ASP A 60 -7.02 -26.03 -2.47
N PRO A 61 -5.79 -25.65 -2.89
CA PRO A 61 -5.29 -25.91 -4.22
C PRO A 61 -5.25 -27.40 -4.58
N ALA A 62 -5.09 -28.29 -3.59
CA ALA A 62 -5.06 -29.73 -3.84
C ALA A 62 -6.45 -30.32 -4.17
N ALA A 63 -7.53 -29.62 -3.81
CA ALA A 63 -8.91 -30.07 -4.04
C ALA A 63 -9.52 -29.55 -5.36
N ILE A 64 -8.76 -28.78 -6.16
CA ILE A 64 -9.21 -28.23 -7.43
C ILE A 64 -9.13 -29.34 -8.50
N ALA A 65 -10.28 -29.78 -9.01
CA ALA A 65 -10.34 -30.70 -10.14
C ALA A 65 -9.74 -30.06 -11.41
N LEU A 66 -8.97 -30.83 -12.15
CA LEU A 66 -8.39 -30.42 -13.42
C LEU A 66 -9.14 -31.13 -14.54
N ASP A 67 -9.63 -30.37 -15.52
CA ASP A 67 -10.24 -30.91 -16.74
C ASP A 67 -9.17 -31.07 -17.82
N ASP A 68 -9.10 -32.26 -18.43
CA ASP A 68 -8.26 -32.55 -19.58
C ASP A 68 -9.00 -32.24 -20.90
N ASP A 69 -8.25 -32.04 -22.00
CA ASP A 69 -8.78 -31.90 -23.36
C ASP A 69 -9.75 -30.73 -23.63
N VAL A 70 -9.72 -29.67 -22.83
CA VAL A 70 -10.49 -28.44 -23.12
C VAL A 70 -9.84 -27.70 -24.30
N PRO A 71 -10.52 -27.54 -25.45
CA PRO A 71 -9.95 -26.88 -26.62
C PRO A 71 -9.64 -25.41 -26.31
N MET A 72 -8.36 -25.05 -26.37
CA MET A 72 -7.92 -23.68 -26.14
C MET A 72 -8.33 -22.80 -27.33
N THR A 73 -9.25 -21.87 -27.11
CA THR A 73 -9.56 -20.86 -28.13
C THR A 73 -8.33 -19.97 -28.31
N SER A 74 -7.77 -19.94 -29.52
CA SER A 74 -6.63 -19.11 -29.89
C SER A 74 -7.03 -17.63 -29.87
N ALA A 75 -7.05 -17.03 -28.67
CA ALA A 75 -7.12 -15.59 -28.51
C ALA A 75 -5.68 -15.06 -28.46
N ARG A 76 -4.98 -15.08 -29.61
CA ARG A 76 -3.69 -14.39 -29.74
C ARG A 76 -3.94 -12.89 -29.80
N ALA A 77 -4.35 -12.30 -28.68
CA ALA A 77 -4.41 -10.86 -28.53
C ALA A 77 -3.00 -10.32 -28.73
N ALA A 78 -2.84 -9.39 -29.68
CA ALA A 78 -1.58 -8.68 -29.87
C ALA A 78 -1.16 -8.10 -28.51
N THR A 79 -0.02 -8.56 -27.98
CA THR A 79 0.49 -8.02 -26.72
C THR A 79 0.96 -6.60 -27.01
N PRO A 80 0.40 -5.58 -26.34
CA PRO A 80 0.83 -4.21 -26.57
C PRO A 80 2.31 -4.07 -26.21
N ASP A 81 3.07 -3.37 -27.04
CA ASP A 81 4.48 -3.07 -26.75
C ASP A 81 4.57 -1.98 -25.68
N TRP A 82 4.60 -2.42 -24.42
CA TRP A 82 4.75 -1.54 -23.26
C TRP A 82 6.17 -0.98 -23.09
N ALA A 83 7.18 -1.65 -23.65
CA ALA A 83 8.57 -1.22 -23.52
C ALA A 83 8.79 0.14 -24.20
N ALA A 84 8.24 0.32 -25.41
CA ALA A 84 8.29 1.59 -26.12
C ALA A 84 7.63 2.74 -25.33
N LEU A 85 6.56 2.46 -24.57
CA LEU A 85 5.93 3.45 -23.70
C LEU A 85 6.86 3.84 -22.53
N PHE A 86 7.45 2.84 -21.87
CA PHE A 86 8.33 3.06 -20.71
C PHE A 86 9.63 3.78 -21.09
N ASP A 87 10.12 3.60 -22.32
CA ASP A 87 11.30 4.31 -22.81
C ASP A 87 11.05 5.79 -23.09
N ARG A 88 9.84 6.13 -23.52
CA ARG A 88 9.46 7.52 -23.81
C ARG A 88 9.06 8.31 -22.58
N MET A 89 8.57 7.66 -21.52
CA MET A 89 8.15 8.34 -20.29
C MET A 89 9.36 8.93 -19.56
N GLN A 90 9.31 10.22 -19.21
CA GLN A 90 10.30 10.89 -18.36
C GLN A 90 9.90 10.89 -16.88
N PRO A 91 10.84 11.05 -15.93
CA PRO A 91 10.51 11.14 -14.51
C PRO A 91 9.49 12.25 -14.24
N GLY A 92 8.47 11.96 -13.43
CA GLY A 92 7.36 12.88 -13.16
C GLY A 92 6.22 12.84 -14.19
N GLN A 93 6.41 12.20 -15.35
CA GLN A 93 5.34 12.03 -16.33
C GLN A 93 4.37 10.91 -15.95
N SER A 94 3.16 11.00 -16.48
CA SER A 94 2.13 9.99 -16.29
C SER A 94 1.28 9.79 -17.55
N CYS A 95 0.76 8.56 -17.71
CA CYS A 95 -0.10 8.19 -18.83
C CYS A 95 -1.39 7.54 -18.32
N LYS A 96 -2.53 7.93 -18.88
CA LYS A 96 -3.83 7.29 -18.62
C LYS A 96 -4.04 6.13 -19.57
N LEU A 97 -4.47 5.00 -19.04
CA LEU A 97 -4.65 3.76 -19.79
C LEU A 97 -5.95 3.09 -19.36
N PRO A 98 -6.60 2.31 -20.24
CA PRO A 98 -7.78 1.54 -19.87
C PRO A 98 -7.50 0.52 -18.77
N LYS A 99 -8.47 0.28 -17.89
CA LYS A 99 -8.33 -0.65 -16.75
C LYS A 99 -7.99 -2.08 -17.18
N HIS A 100 -8.46 -2.53 -18.33
CA HIS A 100 -8.17 -3.89 -18.82
C HIS A 100 -6.67 -4.10 -19.09
N ALA A 101 -5.91 -3.04 -19.38
CA ALA A 101 -4.46 -3.11 -19.56
C ALA A 101 -3.69 -3.32 -18.25
N LYS A 102 -4.33 -3.19 -17.08
CA LYS A 102 -3.65 -3.23 -15.77
C LYS A 102 -2.84 -4.50 -15.58
N ALA A 103 -3.37 -5.66 -15.97
CA ALA A 103 -2.70 -6.94 -15.77
C ALA A 103 -1.43 -7.06 -16.64
N THR A 104 -1.50 -6.65 -17.91
CA THR A 104 -0.34 -6.67 -18.82
C THR A 104 0.69 -5.60 -18.44
N LEU A 105 0.26 -4.41 -18.03
CA LEU A 105 1.13 -3.34 -17.52
C LEU A 105 1.87 -3.75 -16.26
N ALA A 106 1.21 -4.43 -15.31
CA ALA A 106 1.85 -4.87 -14.08
C ALA A 106 3.00 -5.85 -14.38
N LYS A 107 2.77 -6.81 -15.29
CA LYS A 107 3.82 -7.74 -15.75
C LYS A 107 4.96 -7.01 -16.46
N ALA A 108 4.63 -6.15 -17.41
CA ALA A 108 5.63 -5.38 -18.15
C ALA A 108 6.45 -4.47 -17.21
N THR A 109 5.83 -3.86 -16.20
CA THR A 109 6.53 -3.05 -15.19
C THR A 109 7.50 -3.89 -14.35
N GLN A 110 7.12 -5.10 -13.97
CA GLN A 110 8.00 -6.02 -13.23
C GLN A 110 9.19 -6.45 -14.08
N GLU A 111 8.98 -6.70 -15.36
CA GLU A 111 10.05 -7.03 -16.31
C GLU A 111 11.01 -5.85 -16.52
N GLN A 112 10.45 -4.65 -16.70
CA GLN A 112 11.22 -3.42 -16.85
C GLN A 112 12.07 -3.10 -15.59
N HIS A 113 11.59 -3.46 -14.40
CA HIS A 113 12.35 -3.28 -13.16
C HIS A 113 13.53 -4.27 -13.02
N LYS A 114 13.50 -5.40 -13.75
CA LYS A 114 14.62 -6.35 -13.80
C LYS A 114 15.71 -5.87 -14.77
N SER A 115 15.31 -5.26 -15.87
CA SER A 115 16.23 -4.82 -16.94
C SER A 115 16.70 -3.38 -16.81
N SER A 116 15.99 -2.53 -16.06
CA SER A 116 16.28 -1.10 -15.94
C SER A 116 16.08 -0.55 -14.53
N THR A 117 16.75 0.56 -14.22
CA THR A 117 16.58 1.30 -12.95
C THR A 117 15.33 2.18 -12.93
N LYS A 118 14.55 2.22 -14.03
CA LYS A 118 13.35 3.05 -14.13
C LYS A 118 12.28 2.54 -13.16
N ARG A 119 11.63 3.45 -12.43
CA ARG A 119 10.59 3.10 -11.46
C ARG A 119 9.25 3.62 -11.90
N PHE A 120 8.23 2.77 -11.77
CA PHE A 120 6.87 3.10 -12.15
C PHE A 120 5.89 2.80 -11.01
N ALA A 121 4.86 3.62 -10.89
CA ALA A 121 3.74 3.40 -10.00
C ALA A 121 2.46 3.32 -10.83
N ILE A 122 1.57 2.36 -10.54
CA ILE A 122 0.27 2.21 -11.20
C ILE A 122 -0.83 2.39 -10.16
N LYS A 123 -1.81 3.27 -10.42
CA LYS A 123 -3.00 3.43 -9.57
C LYS A 123 -4.26 3.48 -10.42
N LYS A 124 -5.36 3.05 -9.83
CA LYS A 124 -6.71 3.22 -10.38
C LYS A 124 -7.12 4.68 -10.21
N ILE A 125 -7.65 5.30 -11.26
CA ILE A 125 -8.27 6.64 -11.17
C ILE A 125 -9.79 6.51 -11.19
N SER A 126 -10.33 5.62 -12.02
CA SER A 126 -11.78 5.37 -12.14
C SER A 126 -12.05 3.88 -12.34
N ASP A 127 -13.32 3.49 -12.44
CA ASP A 127 -13.70 2.11 -12.73
C ASP A 127 -13.31 1.62 -14.12
N THR A 128 -12.98 2.53 -15.03
CA THR A 128 -12.61 2.25 -16.42
C THR A 128 -11.16 2.62 -16.73
N GLU A 129 -10.50 3.45 -15.91
CA GLU A 129 -9.15 3.97 -16.16
C GLU A 129 -8.17 3.68 -15.03
N ILE A 130 -6.92 3.43 -15.43
CA ILE A 130 -5.75 3.44 -14.58
C ILE A 130 -4.78 4.52 -15.07
N ARG A 131 -3.84 4.91 -14.21
CA ARG A 131 -2.71 5.74 -14.59
C ARG A 131 -1.43 5.14 -14.10
N ILE A 132 -0.41 5.25 -14.93
CA ILE A 132 0.97 4.92 -14.62
C ILE A 132 1.77 6.22 -14.50
N TRP A 133 2.64 6.30 -13.50
CA TRP A 133 3.58 7.39 -13.27
C TRP A 133 5.00 6.85 -13.35
N ARG A 134 5.92 7.57 -13.97
CA ARG A 134 7.36 7.31 -13.83
C ARG A 134 7.88 8.10 -12.63
N THR A 135 8.39 7.41 -11.62
CA THR A 135 8.83 7.99 -10.34
C THR A 135 10.33 8.18 -10.23
N ALA A 136 11.13 7.52 -11.09
CA ALA A 136 12.58 7.70 -11.26
C ALA A 136 13.00 7.26 -12.68
#